data_AF-A0A7W1CYH5-F1
#
_entry.id   AF-A0A7W1CYH5-F1
#
_cell.length_a   1.000
_cell.length_b   1.000
_cell.length_c   1.000
_cell.angle_alpha   90.00
_cell.angle_beta   90.00
_cell.angle_gamma   90.00
#
_symmetry.space_group_name_H-M   'P 1'
#
loop_
_entity.id
_entity.type
_entity.pdbx_description
1 polymer ?
#
loop_
_entity_poly.entity_id
_entity_poly.type
_entity_poly.pdbx_seq_one_letter_code
_entity_poly.pdbx_strand_id
1 'polypeptide(L)'
;FMPKEVHWTHPEGGLFVWATLPSYLDATAMLPRAIARNVAYVPGEGFYGGTPGMGKNNMRLNFSFVEPERIRRGIELLSEVIRERMELRSDLERGSHRKEGAIHGGRSVGFNSGTEG
;
A
#
# COMPACT_ATOMS: atom_id res chain seq x y z
N PHE A 1 15.56 7.07 -2.44
CA PHE A 1 14.39 6.72 -3.27
C PHE A 1 13.27 6.17 -2.43
N MET A 2 13.51 5.05 -1.74
CA MET A 2 12.50 4.37 -0.94
C MET A 2 11.90 5.26 0.16
N PRO A 3 10.58 5.17 0.42
CA PRO A 3 9.96 5.80 1.58
C PRO A 3 10.54 5.27 2.90
N LYS A 4 10.54 6.11 3.94
CA LYS A 4 11.10 5.77 5.26
C LYS A 4 10.30 4.69 5.99
N GLU A 5 9.03 4.54 5.61
CA GLU A 5 8.08 3.60 6.16
C GLU A 5 8.25 2.18 5.58
N VAL A 6 9.10 2.02 4.57
CA VAL A 6 9.48 0.72 4.03
C VAL A 6 10.76 0.27 4.73
N HIS A 7 10.72 -0.95 5.28
CA HIS A 7 11.89 -1.58 5.89
C HIS A 7 12.39 -2.72 5.01
N TRP A 8 13.68 -3.01 5.04
CA TRP A 8 14.23 -4.16 4.34
C TRP A 8 15.43 -4.76 5.08
N THR A 9 15.69 -6.03 4.79
CA THR A 9 16.85 -6.76 5.31
C THR A 9 18.14 -6.27 4.68
N HIS A 10 19.23 -6.26 5.45
CA HIS A 10 20.58 -5.97 4.97
C HIS A 10 21.41 -7.26 5.03
N PRO A 11 21.30 -8.14 4.01
CA PRO A 11 22.01 -9.41 4.04
C PRO A 11 23.51 -9.20 3.80
N GLU A 12 24.35 -9.96 4.50
CA GLU A 12 25.81 -10.00 4.26
C GLU A 12 26.18 -10.83 3.02
N GLY A 13 25.20 -11.53 2.43
CA GLY A 13 25.37 -12.33 1.22
C GLY A 13 24.05 -12.93 0.73
N GLY A 14 24.07 -13.49 -0.48
CA GLY A 14 22.90 -14.05 -1.14
C GLY A 14 22.33 -13.16 -2.25
N LEU A 15 21.14 -13.51 -2.74
CA LEU A 15 20.55 -12.95 -3.97
C LEU A 15 19.22 -12.22 -3.73
N PHE A 16 18.81 -12.12 -2.46
CA PHE A 16 17.49 -11.66 -2.09
C PHE A 16 17.53 -10.60 -1.00
N VAL A 17 16.67 -9.59 -1.16
CA VAL A 17 16.32 -8.65 -0.10
C VAL A 17 14.84 -8.86 0.22
N TRP A 18 14.52 -8.97 1.51
CA TRP A 18 13.15 -8.98 1.98
C TRP A 18 12.74 -7.56 2.34
N ALA A 19 11.65 -7.07 1.76
CA ALA A 19 11.11 -5.74 2.02
C ALA A 19 9.72 -5.85 2.66
N THR A 20 9.49 -5.02 3.67
CA THR A 20 8.27 -4.90 4.46
C THR A 20 7.71 -3.50 4.24
N LEU A 21 6.57 -3.43 3.56
CA LEU A 21 5.79 -2.21 3.38
C LEU A 21 5.02 -1.86 4.66
N PRO A 22 4.45 -0.63 4.77
CA PRO A 22 3.44 -0.34 5.78
C PRO A 22 2.32 -1.40 5.80
N SER A 23 1.84 -1.76 6.99
CA SER A 23 0.88 -2.86 7.19
C SER A 23 -0.45 -2.69 6.45
N TYR A 24 -0.82 -1.45 6.11
CA TYR A 24 -2.02 -1.12 5.35
C TYR A 24 -1.86 -1.28 3.83
N LEU A 25 -0.66 -1.61 3.34
CA LEU A 25 -0.40 -1.90 1.93
C LEU A 25 -0.42 -3.40 1.66
N ASP A 26 -0.95 -3.76 0.50
CA ASP A 26 -0.99 -5.12 -0.03
C ASP A 26 -0.04 -5.22 -1.23
N ALA A 27 1.08 -5.92 -1.03
CA ALA A 27 2.12 -6.13 -2.01
C ALA A 27 1.65 -7.00 -3.18
N THR A 28 0.68 -7.91 -2.98
CA THR A 28 0.07 -8.71 -4.04
C THR A 28 -0.79 -7.82 -4.94
N ALA A 29 -1.65 -7.00 -4.34
CA ALA A 29 -2.51 -6.07 -5.08
C ALA A 29 -1.74 -4.96 -5.79
N MET A 30 -0.55 -4.60 -5.28
CA MET A 30 0.33 -3.59 -5.90
C MET A 30 1.10 -4.14 -7.12
N LEU A 31 1.32 -5.45 -7.22
CA LEU A 31 2.19 -6.06 -8.23
C LEU A 31 1.82 -5.70 -9.68
N PRO A 32 0.53 -5.72 -10.11
CA PRO A 32 0.18 -5.32 -11.47
C PRO A 32 0.62 -3.90 -11.84
N ARG A 33 0.60 -2.96 -10.89
CA ARG A 33 1.06 -1.58 -11.09
C ARG A 33 2.59 -1.50 -11.19
N ALA A 34 3.30 -2.28 -10.37
CA ALA A 34 4.76 -2.38 -10.48
C ALA A 34 5.18 -2.95 -11.85
N ILE A 35 4.52 -4.01 -12.32
CA ILE A 35 4.80 -4.63 -13.62
C ILE A 35 4.56 -3.63 -14.75
N ALA A 36 3.48 -2.83 -14.68
CA ALA A 36 3.20 -1.77 -15.65
C ALA A 36 4.29 -0.68 -15.69
N ARG A 37 5.09 -0.55 -14.63
CA ARG A 37 6.28 0.31 -14.57
C ARG A 37 7.60 -0.43 -14.84
N ASN A 38 7.55 -1.63 -15.40
CA ASN A 38 8.71 -2.49 -15.67
C ASN A 38 9.48 -2.94 -14.42
N VAL A 39 8.78 -3.12 -13.28
CA VAL A 39 9.34 -3.69 -12.06
C VAL A 39 8.54 -4.92 -11.66
N ALA A 40 9.23 -6.04 -11.43
CA ALA A 40 8.62 -7.27 -10.91
C ALA A 40 9.28 -7.69 -9.58
N TYR A 41 8.50 -8.27 -8.69
CA TYR A 41 8.94 -8.86 -7.42
C TYR A 41 8.02 -10.03 -7.05
N VAL A 42 8.38 -10.79 -6.02
CA VAL A 42 7.53 -11.87 -5.51
C VAL A 42 6.77 -11.40 -4.26
N PRO A 43 5.43 -11.40 -4.25
CA PRO A 43 4.66 -11.08 -3.05
C PRO A 43 4.94 -12.06 -1.90
N GLY A 44 4.93 -11.55 -0.67
CA GLY A 44 5.35 -12.27 0.52
C GLY A 44 4.34 -13.28 1.06
N GLU A 45 3.05 -13.15 0.74
CA GLU A 45 1.96 -13.98 1.29
C GLU A 45 2.19 -15.48 1.11
N GLY A 46 2.75 -15.89 -0.04
CA GLY A 46 3.08 -17.30 -0.33
C GLY A 46 4.13 -17.93 0.59
N PHE A 47 4.87 -17.13 1.37
CA PHE A 47 5.91 -17.61 2.29
C PHE A 47 5.40 -17.87 3.72
N TYR A 48 4.12 -17.60 4.02
CA TYR A 48 3.53 -17.71 5.37
C TYR A 48 2.60 -18.92 5.55
N GLY A 49 2.83 -20.00 4.80
CA GLY A 49 2.17 -21.30 5.02
C GLY A 49 0.63 -21.29 4.90
N GLY A 50 0.06 -20.33 4.16
CA GLY A 50 -1.38 -20.24 3.92
C GLY A 50 -2.18 -19.59 5.06
N THR A 51 -1.54 -18.98 6.05
CA THR A 51 -2.24 -18.23 7.11
C THR A 51 -2.84 -16.94 6.51
N PRO A 52 -4.17 -16.78 6.47
CA PRO A 52 -4.79 -15.63 5.80
C PRO A 52 -4.33 -14.31 6.40
N GLY A 53 -3.91 -13.37 5.54
CA GLY A 53 -3.51 -12.03 5.97
C GLY A 53 -2.04 -11.89 6.36
N MET A 54 -1.30 -12.98 6.56
CA MET A 54 0.13 -12.89 6.89
C MET A 54 0.98 -12.59 5.66
N GLY A 55 1.98 -11.73 5.82
CA GLY A 55 2.92 -11.41 4.75
C GLY A 55 2.36 -10.57 3.60
N LYS A 56 1.12 -10.08 3.70
CA LYS A 56 0.49 -9.27 2.65
C LYS A 56 1.23 -7.99 2.33
N ASN A 57 1.89 -7.39 3.31
CA ASN A 57 2.71 -6.20 3.13
C ASN A 57 4.18 -6.51 2.81
N ASN A 58 4.53 -7.78 2.63
CA ASN A 58 5.92 -8.18 2.39
C ASN A 58 6.16 -8.53 0.92
N MET A 59 7.42 -8.40 0.49
CA MET A 59 7.86 -8.84 -0.83
C MET A 59 9.32 -9.28 -0.80
N ARG A 60 9.66 -10.18 -1.73
CA ARG A 60 11.04 -10.60 -1.99
C ARG A 60 11.54 -9.94 -3.28
N LEU A 61 12.64 -9.22 -3.15
CA LEU A 61 13.38 -8.63 -4.25
C LEU A 61 14.53 -9.56 -4.62
N ASN A 62 14.70 -9.84 -5.91
CA ASN A 62 15.84 -10.58 -6.44
C ASN A 62 16.64 -9.64 -7.36
N PHE A 63 17.96 -9.68 -7.23
CA PHE A 63 18.89 -8.87 -8.02
C PHE A 63 19.98 -9.72 -8.67
N SER A 64 19.74 -11.04 -8.80
CA SER A 64 20.61 -11.96 -9.51
C SER A 64 20.77 -11.50 -10.96
N PHE A 65 22.01 -11.38 -11.44
CA PHE A 65 22.30 -11.08 -12.85
C PHE A 65 21.67 -9.77 -13.37
N VAL A 66 21.50 -8.77 -12.50
CA VAL A 66 21.03 -7.44 -12.88
C VAL A 66 22.17 -6.45 -12.72
N GLU A 67 22.45 -5.69 -13.78
CA GLU A 67 23.46 -4.61 -13.75
C GLU A 67 23.11 -3.54 -12.70
N PRO A 68 24.11 -2.95 -12.00
CA PRO A 68 23.87 -1.98 -10.92
C PRO A 68 22.96 -0.81 -11.30
N GLU A 69 23.08 -0.28 -12.52
CA GLU A 69 22.27 0.82 -13.03
C GLU A 69 20.80 0.41 -13.20
N ARG A 70 20.56 -0.84 -13.62
CA ARG A 70 19.21 -1.39 -13.74
C ARG A 70 18.59 -1.65 -12.37
N ILE A 71 19.39 -2.10 -11.38
CA ILE A 71 18.94 -2.22 -9.99
C ILE A 71 18.50 -0.85 -9.49
N ARG A 72 19.36 0.18 -9.62
CA ARG A 72 19.04 1.53 -9.19
C ARG A 72 17.73 2.03 -9.81
N ARG A 73 17.60 1.90 -11.13
CA ARG A 73 16.39 2.34 -11.85
C ARG A 73 15.15 1.57 -11.41
N GLY A 74 15.27 0.26 -11.20
CA GLY A 74 14.17 -0.57 -10.69
C GLY A 74 13.71 -0.14 -9.29
N ILE A 75 14.65 0.18 -8.39
CA ILE A 75 14.34 0.67 -7.04
C ILE A 75 13.72 2.07 -7.07
N GLU A 76 14.16 2.96 -7.96
CA GLU A 76 13.52 4.25 -8.19
C GLU A 76 12.04 4.08 -8.58
N LEU A 77 11.78 3.29 -9.64
CA LEU A 77 10.43 3.02 -10.13
C LEU A 77 9.54 2.35 -9.07
N LEU A 78 10.09 1.37 -8.33
CA LEU A 78 9.38 0.73 -7.23
C LEU A 78 9.00 1.74 -6.14
N SER A 79 9.92 2.66 -5.81
CA SER A 79 9.67 3.67 -4.79
C SER A 79 8.55 4.64 -5.18
N GLU A 80 8.42 4.98 -6.47
CA GLU A 80 7.32 5.79 -6.99
C GLU A 80 5.98 5.08 -6.82
N VAL A 81 5.90 3.80 -7.22
CA VAL A 81 4.66 2.99 -7.07
C VAL A 81 4.20 2.93 -5.62
N ILE A 82 5.14 2.75 -4.69
CA ILE A 82 4.82 2.68 -3.26
C ILE A 82 4.32 4.03 -2.74
N ARG A 83 4.98 5.14 -3.11
CA ARG A 83 4.55 6.49 -2.73
C ARG A 83 3.14 6.79 -3.22
N GLU A 84 2.86 6.52 -4.48
CA GLU A 84 1.52 6.70 -5.05
C GLU A 84 0.48 5.89 -4.28
N ARG A 85 0.80 4.67 -3.87
CA ARG A 85 -0.12 3.84 -3.10
C ARG A 85 -0.37 4.39 -1.68
N MET A 86 0.67 4.92 -1.04
CA MET A 86 0.58 5.58 0.28
C MET A 86 -0.24 6.88 0.20
N GLU A 87 -0.01 7.69 -0.82
CA GLU A 87 -0.74 8.95 -1.06
C GLU A 87 -2.22 8.69 -1.32
N LEU A 88 -2.54 7.74 -2.21
CA LEU A 88 -3.92 7.33 -2.47
C LEU A 88 -4.62 6.87 -1.19
N ARG A 89 -3.91 6.15 -0.30
CA ARG A 89 -4.48 5.75 0.99
C ARG A 89 -4.76 6.95 1.89
N SER A 90 -3.81 7.88 2.00
CA SER A 90 -3.96 9.11 2.78
C SER A 90 -5.10 10.01 2.28
N ASP A 91 -5.26 10.12 0.96
CA ASP A 91 -6.34 10.90 0.34
C ASP A 91 -7.72 10.31 0.65
N LEU A 92 -7.85 8.98 0.58
CA LEU A 92 -9.09 8.28 0.91
C LEU A 92 -9.49 8.46 2.38
N GLU A 93 -8.53 8.38 3.31
CA GLU A 93 -8.76 8.63 4.74
C GLU A 93 -9.22 10.07 4.99
N ARG A 94 -8.52 11.05 4.41
CA ARG A 94 -8.91 12.47 4.51
C ARG A 94 -10.28 12.75 3.88
N GLY A 95 -10.62 12.06 2.80
CA GLY A 95 -11.93 12.14 2.16
C GLY A 95 -13.08 11.55 2.99
N SER A 96 -12.80 10.45 3.71
CA SER A 96 -13.77 9.78 4.59
C SER A 96 -14.18 10.69 5.76
N HIS A 97 -13.18 11.33 6.41
CA HIS A 97 -13.43 12.24 7.53
C HIS A 97 -14.25 13.49 7.16
N ARG A 98 -14.13 13.98 5.91
CA ARG A 98 -14.95 15.12 5.44
C ARG A 98 -16.42 14.75 5.23
N LYS A 99 -16.75 13.50 4.88
CA LYS A 99 -18.13 13.05 4.69
C LYS A 99 -18.87 12.82 6.02
N GLU A 100 -18.18 12.30 7.03
CA GLU A 100 -18.74 12.06 8.37
C GLU A 100 -19.07 13.36 9.15
N GLY A 101 -18.27 14.41 8.97
CA GLY A 101 -18.55 15.73 9.54
C GLY A 101 -19.74 16.44 8.89
N ALA A 102 -20.05 16.14 7.62
CA ALA A 102 -21.16 16.75 6.89
C ALA A 102 -22.52 16.13 7.24
N ILE A 103 -22.57 14.85 7.61
CA ILE A 103 -23.83 14.15 7.97
C ILE A 103 -24.38 14.52 9.35
N HIS A 104 -23.57 15.09 10.26
CA HIS A 104 -24.02 15.55 11.58
C HIS A 104 -24.44 17.04 11.62
N GLY A 105 -24.42 17.74 10.48
CA GLY A 105 -24.82 19.16 10.37
C GLY A 105 -26.23 19.42 9.81
N GLY A 106 -26.97 18.38 9.44
CA GLY A 106 -28.33 18.48 8.90
C GLY A 106 -29.37 18.61 9.99
N ARG A 107 -29.87 19.82 10.22
CA ARG A 107 -30.97 20.14 11.16
C ARG A 107 -32.13 19.16 11.07
N SER A 108 -32.57 18.72 12.24
CA SER A 108 -33.89 18.12 12.46
C SER A 108 -34.99 19.03 11.90
N VAL A 109 -35.69 18.58 10.86
CA VAL A 109 -36.98 19.15 10.49
C VAL A 109 -38.00 18.43 11.36
N GLY A 110 -38.44 19.10 12.42
CA GLY A 110 -39.52 18.61 13.29
C GLY A 110 -40.83 18.57 12.50
N PHE A 111 -41.41 17.39 12.35
CA PHE A 111 -42.76 17.21 11.83
C PHE A 111 -43.72 17.36 13.02
N ASN A 112 -44.38 18.51 13.14
CA ASN A 112 -45.47 18.71 14.09
C ASN A 112 -46.79 18.54 13.35
N SER A 113 -47.37 17.35 13.37
CA SER A 113 -48.76 17.15 12.96
C SER A 113 -49.65 17.31 14.20
N GLY A 114 -50.18 18.51 14.36
CA GLY A 114 -51.18 18.83 15.36
C GLY A 114 -52.45 18.00 15.15
N THR A 115 -52.97 17.49 16.26
CA THR A 115 -54.33 17.00 16.42
C THR A 115 -55.30 18.18 16.46
N GLU A 116 -56.24 18.24 15.52
CA GLU A 116 -57.52 18.94 15.67
C GLU A 116 -58.61 18.14 14.95
N GLY A 117 -59.71 17.83 15.65
CA GLY A 117 -60.96 17.32 15.08
C GLY A 117 -61.37 15.94 15.58
#